data_AF-A0A0F7PU74-F1
#
_entry.id   AF-A0A0F7PU74-F1
#
_cell.length_a   1.000
_cell.length_b   1.000
_cell.length_c   1.000
_cell.angle_alpha   90.00
_cell.angle_beta   90.00
_cell.angle_gamma   90.00
#
_symmetry.space_group_name_H-M   'P 1'
#
loop_
_entity.id
_entity.type
_entity.pdbx_description
1 polymer ?
#
loop_
_entity_poly.entity_id
_entity_poly.type
_entity_poly.pdbx_seq_one_letter_code
_entity_poly.pdbx_strand_id
1 'polypeptide(L)'
;MYHTTTRLEEDINKVVDTGEYNVILNSRATDFSTVSTEVKAFLEYVRDNKVTDDFTKSLDKEVVKIKSSTEVRESFMTWEEKLAEVEYYAGKRAKEEAKRELIINTIKNQEKLGNSRQDIIDSVATFLGIDKSDVEKCYDELLIKK
;
A
#
# COMPACT_ATOMS: atom_id res chain seq x y z
N MET A 1 -28.35 10.74 31.25
CA MET A 1 -29.21 9.95 30.35
C MET A 1 -28.75 10.26 28.93
N TYR A 2 -28.28 9.25 28.19
CA TYR A 2 -27.79 9.47 26.82
C TYR A 2 -28.96 9.35 25.85
N HIS A 3 -29.05 10.24 24.88
CA HIS A 3 -30.06 10.25 23.84
C HIS A 3 -29.36 10.38 22.49
N THR A 4 -29.51 9.35 21.65
CA THR A 4 -29.03 9.34 20.27
C THR A 4 -30.09 9.99 19.41
N THR A 5 -29.71 11.01 18.62
CA THR A 5 -30.59 11.64 17.64
C THR A 5 -29.87 11.71 16.31
N THR A 6 -30.53 11.24 15.25
CA THR A 6 -30.03 11.33 13.88
C THR A 6 -30.58 12.61 13.25
N ARG A 7 -29.69 13.41 12.64
CA ARG A 7 -30.02 14.71 12.02
C ARG A 7 -29.68 14.67 10.54
N LEU A 8 -30.46 15.38 9.73
CA LEU A 8 -30.18 15.53 8.30
C LEU A 8 -29.00 16.48 8.09
N GLU A 9 -28.13 16.18 7.12
CA GLU A 9 -27.02 17.07 6.78
C GLU A 9 -27.49 18.39 6.16
N GLU A 10 -28.61 18.37 5.42
CA GLU A 10 -29.20 19.56 4.78
C GLU A 10 -29.94 20.49 5.76
N ASP A 11 -30.42 19.96 6.89
CA ASP A 11 -31.10 20.74 7.93
C ASP A 11 -30.79 20.16 9.32
N ILE A 12 -29.80 20.77 9.97
CA ILE A 12 -29.23 20.36 11.26
C ILE A 12 -30.26 20.44 12.40
N ASN A 13 -31.35 21.21 12.25
CA ASN A 13 -32.40 21.33 13.27
C ASN A 13 -33.49 20.27 13.13
N LYS A 14 -33.52 19.54 12.02
CA LYS A 14 -34.52 18.50 11.77
C LYS A 14 -34.02 17.15 12.25
N VAL A 15 -34.62 16.66 13.33
CA VAL A 15 -34.41 15.30 13.85
C VAL A 15 -35.29 14.35 13.05
N VAL A 16 -34.68 13.29 12.51
CA VAL A 16 -35.39 12.23 11.77
C VAL A 16 -35.46 11.00 12.64
N ASP A 17 -36.68 10.51 12.88
CA ASP A 17 -36.87 9.19 13.47
C ASP A 17 -36.70 8.13 12.39
N THR A 18 -35.58 7.40 12.45
CA THR A 18 -35.27 6.32 11.49
C THR A 18 -35.96 5.00 11.86
N GLY A 19 -36.63 4.92 13.02
CA GLY A 19 -37.19 3.66 13.53
C GLY A 19 -36.12 2.67 14.02
N GLU A 20 -34.86 3.09 14.11
CA GLU A 20 -33.74 2.29 14.57
C GLU A 20 -33.49 2.48 16.06
N TYR A 21 -33.46 1.38 16.80
CA TYR A 21 -33.20 1.39 18.24
C TYR A 21 -31.70 1.21 18.50
N ASN A 22 -31.06 2.28 18.99
CA ASN A 22 -29.65 2.26 19.35
C ASN A 22 -29.47 1.80 20.79
N VAL A 23 -28.72 0.71 20.99
CA VAL A 23 -28.36 0.19 22.32
C VAL A 23 -26.88 0.44 22.56
N ILE A 24 -26.55 1.21 23.60
CA ILE A 24 -25.17 1.48 24.00
C ILE A 24 -24.82 0.56 25.17
N LEU A 25 -23.85 -0.34 24.95
CA LEU A 25 -23.36 -1.27 25.96
C LEU A 25 -21.91 -0.95 26.30
N ASN A 26 -21.57 -0.97 27.59
CA ASN A 26 -20.21 -0.76 28.07
C ASN A 26 -19.57 -2.10 28.49
N SER A 27 -18.57 -2.58 27.73
CA SER A 27 -17.85 -3.82 28.03
C SER A 27 -16.93 -3.73 29.25
N ARG A 28 -16.61 -2.52 29.72
CA ARG A 28 -15.79 -2.27 30.91
C ARG A 28 -16.60 -1.95 32.17
N ALA A 29 -17.92 -2.09 32.13
CA ALA A 29 -18.75 -1.91 33.31
C ALA A 29 -18.33 -2.88 34.42
N THR A 30 -18.36 -2.42 35.67
CA THR A 30 -18.11 -3.25 36.86
C THR A 30 -19.33 -4.06 37.25
N ASP A 31 -20.52 -3.52 36.97
CA ASP A 31 -21.79 -4.09 37.37
C ASP A 31 -22.61 -4.48 36.14
N PHE A 32 -22.79 -5.78 35.96
CA PHE A 32 -23.61 -6.39 34.90
C PHE A 32 -24.94 -6.93 35.45
N SER A 33 -25.37 -6.49 36.64
CA SER A 33 -26.55 -7.02 37.34
C SER A 33 -27.87 -6.76 36.62
N THR A 34 -27.90 -5.76 35.73
CA THR A 34 -29.08 -5.34 34.95
C THR A 34 -29.13 -5.95 33.55
N VAL A 35 -28.10 -6.68 33.11
CA VAL A 35 -28.06 -7.32 31.78
C VAL A 35 -28.27 -8.83 31.89
N SER A 36 -28.77 -9.45 30.82
CA SER A 36 -28.95 -10.90 30.76
C SER A 36 -27.59 -11.62 30.84
N THR A 37 -27.63 -12.88 31.28
CA THR A 37 -26.43 -13.72 31.39
C THR A 37 -25.67 -13.84 30.08
N GLU A 38 -26.38 -13.93 28.95
CA GLU A 38 -25.78 -14.03 27.61
C GLU A 38 -25.09 -12.73 27.20
N VAL A 39 -25.72 -11.57 27.42
CA VAL A 39 -25.11 -10.25 27.15
C VAL A 39 -23.89 -10.02 28.05
N LYS A 40 -23.95 -10.45 29.31
CA LYS A 40 -22.80 -10.41 30.21
C LYS A 40 -21.64 -11.26 29.66
N ALA A 41 -21.90 -12.51 29.27
CA ALA A 41 -20.89 -13.40 28.70
C ALA A 41 -20.27 -12.81 27.42
N PHE A 42 -21.08 -12.21 26.55
CA PHE A 42 -20.61 -11.48 25.37
C PHE A 42 -19.69 -10.31 25.74
N LEU A 43 -20.08 -9.46 26.69
CA LEU A 43 -19.29 -8.29 27.09
C LEU A 43 -17.97 -8.68 27.76
N GLU A 44 -17.97 -9.75 28.57
CA GLU A 44 -16.75 -10.34 29.15
C GLU A 44 -15.83 -10.91 28.07
N TYR A 45 -16.40 -11.58 27.05
CA TYR A 45 -15.65 -12.07 25.91
C TYR A 45 -15.05 -10.92 25.08
N VAL A 46 -15.80 -9.86 24.78
CA VAL A 46 -15.29 -8.67 24.07
C VAL A 46 -14.16 -7.98 24.84
N ARG A 47 -14.24 -7.96 26.18
CA ARG A 47 -13.22 -7.33 27.02
C ARG A 47 -11.93 -8.15 27.10
N ASP A 48 -12.04 -9.43 27.44
CA ASP A 48 -10.89 -10.26 27.85
C ASP A 48 -10.66 -11.50 26.95
N ASN A 49 -11.44 -11.70 25.89
CA ASN A 49 -11.51 -12.94 25.09
C ASN A 49 -11.77 -14.19 25.94
N LYS A 50 -12.49 -14.03 27.06
CA LYS A 50 -12.79 -15.14 27.96
C LYS A 50 -14.00 -15.93 27.45
N VAL A 51 -13.80 -17.20 27.14
CA VAL A 51 -14.88 -18.13 26.79
C VAL A 51 -15.48 -18.69 28.07
N THR A 52 -16.78 -18.44 28.31
CA THR A 52 -17.48 -18.81 29.55
C THR A 52 -18.72 -19.65 29.30
N ASP A 53 -19.38 -19.47 28.16
CA ASP A 53 -20.63 -20.12 27.78
C ASP A 53 -20.60 -20.65 26.34
N ASP A 54 -21.53 -21.53 26.00
CA ASP A 54 -21.68 -22.13 24.66
C ASP A 54 -21.82 -21.08 23.57
N PHE A 55 -22.52 -19.96 23.85
CA PHE A 55 -22.59 -18.81 22.95
C PHE A 55 -21.20 -18.23 22.66
N THR A 56 -20.42 -17.89 23.70
CA THR A 56 -19.08 -17.32 23.55
C THR A 56 -18.10 -18.29 22.90
N LYS A 57 -18.30 -19.60 23.06
CA LYS A 57 -17.50 -20.65 22.44
C LYS A 57 -17.75 -20.76 20.94
N SER A 58 -19.02 -20.65 20.53
CA SER A 58 -19.39 -20.58 19.11
C SER A 58 -18.81 -19.31 18.46
N LEU A 59 -18.94 -18.18 19.16
CA LEU A 59 -18.40 -16.89 18.72
C LEU A 59 -16.88 -16.93 18.57
N ASP A 60 -16.16 -17.47 19.55
CA ASP A 60 -14.70 -17.61 19.51
C ASP A 60 -14.23 -18.46 18.32
N LYS A 61 -14.93 -19.56 18.03
CA LYS A 61 -14.62 -20.40 16.87
C LYS A 61 -14.73 -19.65 15.54
N GLU A 62 -15.77 -18.84 15.35
CA GLU A 62 -15.91 -18.02 14.13
C GLU A 62 -14.89 -16.89 14.08
N VAL A 63 -14.59 -16.24 15.21
CA VAL A 63 -13.54 -15.21 15.30
C VAL A 63 -12.17 -15.79 14.94
N VAL A 64 -11.83 -16.97 15.50
CA VAL A 64 -10.60 -17.68 15.18
C VAL A 64 -10.56 -18.05 13.70
N LYS A 65 -11.65 -18.59 13.14
CA LYS A 65 -11.73 -18.93 11.72
C LYS A 65 -11.47 -17.73 10.80
N ILE A 66 -12.02 -16.56 11.12
CA ILE A 66 -11.77 -15.33 10.37
C ILE A 66 -10.32 -14.89 10.54
N LYS A 67 -9.78 -14.89 11.77
CA LYS A 67 -8.39 -14.51 12.04
C LYS A 67 -7.37 -15.48 11.44
N SER A 68 -7.71 -16.76 11.37
CA SER A 68 -6.88 -17.83 10.83
C SER A 68 -7.12 -18.06 9.34
N SER A 69 -8.03 -17.30 8.71
CA SER A 69 -8.25 -17.38 7.27
C SER A 69 -6.91 -17.10 6.57
N THR A 70 -6.36 -18.15 5.98
CA THR A 70 -5.12 -18.13 5.20
C THR A 70 -5.21 -17.22 3.98
N GLU A 71 -6.41 -16.88 3.52
CA GLU A 71 -6.63 -15.99 2.37
C GLU A 71 -6.03 -14.59 2.60
N VAL A 72 -6.10 -14.05 3.82
CA VAL A 72 -5.51 -12.74 4.15
C VAL A 72 -3.98 -12.81 4.16
N ARG A 73 -3.43 -13.95 4.58
CA ARG A 73 -1.98 -14.15 4.65
C ARG A 73 -1.35 -14.44 3.28
N GLU A 74 -2.02 -15.25 2.46
CA GLU A 74 -1.61 -15.55 1.09
C GLU A 74 -1.74 -14.32 0.17
N SER A 75 -2.82 -13.55 0.33
CA SER A 75 -2.96 -12.28 -0.39
C SER A 75 -1.86 -11.29 0.03
N PHE A 76 -1.57 -11.16 1.33
CA PHE A 76 -0.49 -10.28 1.80
C PHE A 76 0.88 -10.69 1.23
N MET A 77 1.24 -11.98 1.28
CA MET A 77 2.50 -12.48 0.69
C MET A 77 2.57 -12.21 -0.81
N THR A 78 1.47 -12.44 -1.53
CA THR A 78 1.39 -12.15 -2.98
C THR A 78 1.58 -10.65 -3.28
N TRP A 79 1.06 -9.77 -2.41
CA TRP A 79 1.25 -8.33 -2.56
C TRP A 79 2.70 -7.90 -2.27
N GLU A 80 3.34 -8.47 -1.25
CA GLU A 80 4.75 -8.21 -0.94
C GLU A 80 5.67 -8.66 -2.09
N GLU A 81 5.43 -9.85 -2.65
CA GLU A 81 6.18 -10.34 -3.82
C GLU A 81 6.02 -9.42 -5.04
N LYS A 82 4.78 -9.00 -5.34
CA LYS A 82 4.52 -8.04 -6.42
C LYS A 82 5.18 -6.69 -6.18
N LEU A 83 5.17 -6.20 -4.94
CA LEU A 83 5.83 -4.93 -4.59
C LEU A 83 7.35 -5.04 -4.79
N ALA A 84 7.97 -6.12 -4.29
CA ALA A 84 9.39 -6.36 -4.46
C ALA A 84 9.78 -6.49 -5.95
N GLU A 85 8.95 -7.14 -6.77
CA GLU A 85 9.14 -7.22 -8.21
C GLU A 85 9.09 -5.84 -8.87
N VAL A 86 8.09 -5.03 -8.53
CA VAL A 86 7.96 -3.64 -9.03
C VAL A 86 9.17 -2.80 -8.63
N GLU A 87 9.60 -2.85 -7.37
CA GLU A 87 10.78 -2.12 -6.89
C GLU A 87 12.07 -2.56 -7.59
N TYR A 88 12.24 -3.87 -7.79
CA TYR A 88 13.39 -4.41 -8.51
C TYR A 88 13.46 -3.90 -9.95
N TYR A 89 12.35 -3.97 -10.69
CA TYR A 89 12.32 -3.47 -12.07
C TYR A 89 12.38 -1.95 -12.15
N ALA A 90 11.80 -1.22 -11.21
CA ALA A 90 11.93 0.23 -11.12
C ALA A 90 13.40 0.64 -10.89
N GLY A 91 14.08 -0.02 -9.95
CA GLY A 91 15.51 0.21 -9.68
C GLY A 91 16.39 -0.16 -10.88
N LYS A 92 16.08 -1.24 -11.60
CA LYS A 92 16.80 -1.62 -12.82
C LYS A 92 16.61 -0.57 -13.92
N ARG A 93 15.37 -0.13 -14.18
CA ARG A 93 15.07 0.94 -15.16
C ARG A 93 15.74 2.25 -14.78
N ALA A 94 15.75 2.64 -13.51
CA ALA A 94 16.41 3.86 -13.05
C ALA A 94 17.92 3.84 -13.31
N LYS A 95 18.59 2.70 -13.10
CA LYS A 95 20.01 2.54 -13.42
C LYS A 95 20.29 2.59 -14.92
N GLU A 96 19.44 1.95 -15.72
CA GLU A 96 19.55 1.98 -17.19
C GLU A 96 19.34 3.39 -17.73
N GLU A 97 18.35 4.13 -17.23
CA GLU A 97 18.07 5.51 -17.60
C GLU A 97 19.22 6.44 -17.18
N ALA A 98 19.71 6.32 -15.94
CA ALA A 98 20.85 7.11 -15.47
C ALA A 98 22.11 6.87 -16.32
N LYS A 99 22.36 5.62 -16.73
CA LYS A 99 23.47 5.28 -17.63
C LYS A 99 23.26 5.91 -19.02
N ARG A 100 22.05 5.85 -19.57
CA ARG A 100 21.71 6.51 -20.85
C ARG A 100 21.87 8.03 -20.78
N GLU A 101 21.35 8.68 -19.74
CA GLU A 101 21.47 10.12 -19.55
C GLU A 101 22.93 10.55 -19.45
N LEU A 102 23.76 9.78 -18.75
CA LEU A 102 25.19 10.07 -18.63
C LEU A 102 25.92 9.99 -19.98
N ILE A 103 25.61 8.97 -20.79
CA ILE A 103 26.13 8.86 -22.17
C ILE A 103 25.68 10.07 -23.00
N ILE A 104 24.39 10.39 -22.99
CA ILE A 104 23.79 11.49 -23.76
C ILE A 104 24.41 12.84 -23.37
N ASN A 105 24.57 13.12 -22.08
CA ASN A 105 25.15 14.37 -21.60
C ASN A 105 26.62 14.49 -22.02
N THR A 106 27.37 13.38 -21.98
CA THR A 106 28.77 13.36 -22.41
C THR A 106 28.88 13.60 -23.91
N ILE A 107 28.04 12.94 -24.72
CA ILE A 107 27.96 13.16 -26.18
C ILE A 107 27.66 14.64 -26.48
N LYS A 108 26.61 15.22 -25.88
CA LYS A 108 26.24 16.63 -26.09
C LYS A 108 27.37 17.59 -25.73
N ASN A 109 28.13 17.30 -24.68
CA ASN A 109 29.28 18.11 -24.30
C ASN A 109 30.41 18.02 -25.33
N GLN A 110 30.68 16.84 -25.88
CA GLN A 110 31.70 16.69 -26.92
C GLN A 110 31.28 17.24 -28.29
N GLU A 111 29.99 17.20 -28.63
CA GLU A 111 29.46 17.90 -29.82
C GLU A 111 29.67 19.41 -29.73
N LYS A 112 29.45 20.02 -28.55
CA LYS A 112 29.72 21.45 -28.33
C LYS A 112 31.19 21.82 -28.50
N LEU A 113 32.10 20.87 -28.26
CA LEU A 113 33.54 21.06 -28.47
C LEU A 113 33.94 20.91 -29.95
N GLY A 114 33.01 20.55 -30.84
CA GLY A 114 33.26 20.44 -32.27
C GLY A 114 33.95 19.14 -32.69
N ASN A 115 33.92 18.11 -31.83
CA ASN A 115 34.55 16.82 -32.13
C ASN A 115 33.78 16.07 -33.23
N SER A 116 34.51 15.27 -34.02
CA SER A 116 33.89 14.43 -35.05
C SER A 116 33.12 13.27 -34.41
N ARG A 117 32.10 12.74 -35.11
CA ARG A 117 31.26 11.65 -34.61
C ARG A 117 32.08 10.43 -34.15
N GLN A 118 33.06 9.99 -34.95
CA GLN A 118 33.94 8.88 -34.60
C GLN A 118 34.74 9.16 -33.31
N ASP A 119 35.30 10.36 -33.19
CA ASP A 119 36.10 10.74 -32.02
C ASP A 119 35.25 10.81 -30.74
N ILE A 120 33.99 11.23 -30.87
CA ILE A 120 33.02 11.24 -29.76
C ILE A 120 32.73 9.82 -29.29
N ILE A 121 32.39 8.92 -30.22
CA ILE A 121 32.07 7.52 -29.89
C ILE A 121 33.26 6.86 -29.19
N ASP A 122 34.47 7.02 -29.74
CA ASP A 122 35.68 6.42 -29.19
C ASP A 122 36.06 7.00 -27.83
N SER A 123 35.94 8.32 -27.66
CA SER A 123 36.22 8.99 -26.39
C SER A 123 35.24 8.57 -25.30
N VAL A 124 33.94 8.55 -25.60
CA VAL A 124 32.88 8.18 -24.65
C VAL A 124 32.97 6.70 -24.27
N ALA A 125 33.20 5.81 -25.24
CA ALA A 125 33.40 4.38 -24.99
C ALA A 125 34.61 4.12 -24.09
N THR A 126 35.75 4.79 -24.37
CA THR A 126 36.98 4.65 -23.58
C THR A 126 36.82 5.23 -22.18
N PHE A 127 36.23 6.42 -22.05
CA PHE A 127 36.08 7.11 -20.76
C PHE A 127 35.08 6.41 -19.83
N LEU A 128 33.98 5.90 -20.37
CA LEU A 128 32.93 5.24 -19.58
C LEU A 128 33.10 3.72 -19.48
N GLY A 129 34.05 3.13 -20.21
CA GLY A 129 34.23 1.68 -20.27
C GLY A 129 33.00 0.96 -20.85
N ILE A 130 32.31 1.59 -21.81
CA ILE A 130 31.08 1.09 -22.44
C ILE A 130 31.40 0.65 -23.86
N ASP A 131 30.70 -0.38 -24.36
CA ASP A 131 30.86 -0.84 -25.73
C ASP A 131 30.53 0.26 -26.75
N LYS A 132 31.32 0.34 -27.83
CA LYS A 132 31.13 1.35 -28.88
C LYS A 132 29.75 1.25 -29.52
N SER A 133 29.18 0.05 -29.67
CA SER A 133 27.84 -0.16 -30.24
C SER A 133 26.74 0.47 -29.40
N ASP A 134 26.88 0.48 -28.07
CA ASP A 134 25.88 1.08 -27.18
C ASP A 134 25.93 2.61 -27.22
N VAL A 135 27.12 3.18 -27.39
CA VAL A 135 27.31 4.62 -27.59
C VAL A 135 26.76 5.07 -28.95
N GLU A 136 27.00 4.29 -30.01
CA GLU A 136 26.43 4.53 -31.35
C GLU A 136 24.90 4.56 -31.34
N LYS A 137 24.26 3.58 -30.68
CA LYS A 137 22.79 3.57 -30.56
C LYS A 137 22.25 4.81 -29.86
N CYS A 138 22.89 5.24 -28.76
CA CYS A 138 22.48 6.45 -28.05
C CYS A 138 22.68 7.71 -28.91
N TYR A 139 23.75 7.75 -29.72
CA TYR A 139 24.03 8.84 -30.65
C TYR A 139 22.98 8.92 -31.78
N ASP A 140 22.61 7.78 -32.35
CA ASP A 140 21.62 7.69 -33.42
C ASP A 140 20.20 8.04 -32.93
N GLU A 141 19.82 7.61 -31.72
CA GLU A 141 18.58 8.03 -31.06
C GLU A 141 18.50 9.55 -30.85
N LEU A 142 19.63 10.22 -30.58
CA LEU A 142 19.70 11.68 -30.45
C LEU A 142 19.50 12.40 -31.78
N LEU A 143 20.03 11.85 -32.88
CA LEU A 143 19.85 12.42 -34.22
C LEU A 143 18.39 12.33 -34.69
N ILE A 144 17.67 11.27 -34.34
CA ILE A 144 16.26 11.09 -34.70
C ILE A 144 15.34 12.08 -33.96
N LYS A 145 15.74 12.55 -32.77
CA LYS A 145 14.99 13.52 -31.96
C LYS A 145 15.24 14.99 -32.34
N LYS A 146 16.14 15.27 -33.30
CA LYS A 146 16.57 16.62 -33.69
C LYS A 146 15.90 17.06 -34.99
#